data_AF-A0A5C8HN12-F1
#
_entry.id   AF-A0A5C8HN12-F1
#
_cell.length_a   1.000
_cell.length_b   1.000
_cell.length_c   1.000
_cell.angle_alpha   90.00
_cell.angle_beta   90.00
_cell.angle_gamma   90.00
#
_symmetry.space_group_name_H-M   'P 1'
#
loop_
_entity.id
_entity.type
_entity.pdbx_description
1 polymer ?
#
loop_
_entity_poly.entity_id
_entity_poly.type
_entity_poly.pdbx_seq_one_letter_code
_entity_poly.pdbx_strand_id
1 'polypeptide(L)'
;MVSYSSLTDHSAITQAFDEFDKLGRELFLIRYGFKEVNESFVVARSGRYDTRALFAAAYEYQTGDALSARQITGFAGAATQFTALGYVVVGANDQKDRERFTSFDAALSRVRIPVENMPAIREFLARGLYAEYYVPASGAYIGLKPRSGKPPHFVAAGYIAHREDDGRARGFDLPYKPALRRFAPSKQIRPASSTPSTRVASSKPSTPQSRAAAAAERHVAYCETCFLALPATGICPNCDD
;
A
#
# COMPACT_ATOMS: atom_id res chain seq x y z
N MET A 1 -7.82 -19.56 23.07
CA MET A 1 -6.99 -18.59 22.32
C MET A 1 -6.53 -19.29 21.05
N VAL A 2 -6.64 -18.62 19.91
CA VAL A 2 -6.24 -19.21 18.61
C VAL A 2 -4.77 -18.91 18.37
N SER A 3 -4.05 -19.86 17.78
CA SER A 3 -2.68 -19.62 17.31
C SER A 3 -2.72 -18.88 15.98
N TYR A 4 -2.26 -17.63 15.93
CA TYR A 4 -2.27 -16.82 14.71
C TYR A 4 -1.38 -17.37 13.59
N SER A 5 -0.32 -18.11 13.94
CA SER A 5 0.63 -18.70 12.98
C SER A 5 0.08 -19.90 12.21
N SER A 6 -1.09 -20.41 12.59
CA SER A 6 -1.74 -21.54 11.91
C SER A 6 -2.28 -21.18 10.52
N LEU A 7 -2.62 -19.90 10.28
CA LEU A 7 -3.06 -19.43 8.97
C LEU A 7 -1.86 -19.37 8.03
N THR A 8 -1.79 -20.28 7.07
CA THR A 8 -0.67 -20.41 6.12
C THR A 8 -1.13 -20.58 4.68
N ASP A 9 -2.38 -20.98 4.45
CA ASP A 9 -2.91 -21.20 3.13
C ASP A 9 -3.28 -19.88 2.42
N HIS A 10 -2.57 -19.61 1.32
CA HIS A 10 -2.83 -18.46 0.47
C HIS A 10 -4.16 -18.55 -0.29
N SER A 11 -4.63 -19.77 -0.60
CA SER A 11 -5.93 -19.98 -1.27
C SER A 11 -7.08 -19.54 -0.36
N ALA A 12 -7.04 -19.95 0.91
CA ALA A 12 -8.02 -19.56 1.92
C ALA A 12 -8.07 -18.04 2.12
N ILE A 13 -6.92 -17.37 2.12
CA ILE A 13 -6.86 -15.90 2.21
C ILE A 13 -7.47 -15.24 0.96
N THR A 14 -7.19 -15.78 -0.23
CA THR A 14 -7.75 -15.25 -1.48
C THR A 14 -9.27 -15.39 -1.49
N GLN A 15 -9.81 -16.53 -1.05
CA GLN A 15 -11.25 -16.75 -0.92
C GLN A 15 -11.89 -15.76 0.06
N ALA A 16 -11.23 -15.48 1.19
CA ALA A 16 -11.70 -14.49 2.14
C ALA A 16 -11.75 -13.06 1.56
N PHE A 17 -10.77 -12.68 0.74
CA PHE A 17 -10.82 -11.40 0.01
C PHE A 17 -11.98 -11.37 -0.98
N ASP A 18 -12.15 -12.41 -1.79
CA ASP A 18 -13.21 -12.49 -2.79
C ASP A 18 -14.60 -12.43 -2.15
N GLU A 19 -14.79 -13.08 -1.00
CA GLU A 19 -16.04 -13.00 -0.25
C GLU A 19 -16.28 -11.61 0.32
N PHE A 20 -15.25 -10.97 0.88
CA PHE A 20 -15.37 -9.61 1.38
C PHE A 20 -15.74 -8.64 0.25
N ASP A 21 -15.16 -8.81 -0.94
CA ASP A 21 -15.46 -8.00 -2.12
C ASP A 21 -16.91 -8.22 -2.59
N LYS A 22 -17.41 -9.46 -2.54
CA LYS A 22 -18.81 -9.80 -2.92
C LYS A 22 -19.84 -9.31 -1.91
N LEU A 23 -19.59 -9.48 -0.61
CA LEU A 23 -20.54 -9.11 0.44
C LEU A 23 -20.47 -7.63 0.79
N GLY A 24 -19.32 -7.00 0.58
CA GLY A 24 -19.02 -5.69 1.13
C GLY A 24 -18.79 -5.73 2.64
N ARG A 25 -18.18 -4.67 3.16
CA ARG A 25 -17.70 -4.62 4.55
C ARG A 25 -18.77 -4.88 5.59
N GLU A 26 -19.93 -4.24 5.48
CA GLU A 26 -20.98 -4.32 6.51
C GLU A 26 -21.52 -5.74 6.67
N LEU A 27 -21.93 -6.36 5.55
CA LEU A 27 -22.45 -7.73 5.55
C LEU A 27 -21.38 -8.75 5.94
N PHE A 28 -20.14 -8.53 5.52
CA PHE A 28 -19.02 -9.39 5.92
C PHE A 28 -18.79 -9.34 7.43
N LEU A 29 -18.77 -8.14 8.03
CA LEU A 29 -18.62 -7.99 9.47
C LEU A 29 -19.76 -8.64 10.24
N ILE A 30 -21.01 -8.48 9.77
CA ILE A 30 -22.19 -9.12 10.37
C ILE A 30 -22.06 -10.65 10.32
N ARG A 31 -21.69 -11.21 9.15
CA ARG A 31 -21.55 -12.66 8.94
C ARG A 31 -20.56 -13.29 9.93
N TYR A 32 -19.42 -12.65 10.12
CA TYR A 32 -18.37 -13.16 11.01
C TYR A 32 -18.49 -12.66 12.46
N GLY A 33 -19.55 -11.91 12.80
CA GLY A 33 -19.82 -11.43 14.15
C GLY A 33 -18.85 -10.35 14.66
N PHE A 34 -18.26 -9.57 13.75
CA PHE A 34 -17.39 -8.45 14.08
C PHE A 34 -18.16 -7.12 14.06
N LYS A 35 -17.73 -6.19 14.90
CA LYS A 35 -18.18 -4.79 14.84
C LYS A 35 -17.21 -3.99 13.99
N GLU A 36 -17.68 -2.88 13.45
CA GLU A 36 -16.80 -1.96 12.72
C GLU A 36 -15.73 -1.40 13.65
N VAL A 37 -14.46 -1.71 13.37
CA VAL A 37 -13.32 -1.14 14.10
C VAL A 37 -12.37 -0.50 13.09
N ASN A 38 -11.97 0.76 13.32
CA ASN A 38 -11.09 1.50 12.42
C ASN A 38 -9.62 1.47 12.88
N GLU A 39 -9.18 0.36 13.45
CA GLU A 39 -7.87 0.24 14.10
C GLU A 39 -6.77 -0.33 13.19
N SER A 40 -7.11 -1.35 12.39
CA SER A 40 -6.15 -2.05 11.54
C SER A 40 -6.84 -2.61 10.29
N PHE A 41 -6.17 -2.43 9.15
CA PHE A 41 -6.66 -2.90 7.87
C PHE A 41 -5.56 -3.62 7.12
N VAL A 42 -5.89 -4.76 6.53
CA VAL A 42 -5.08 -5.33 5.47
C VAL A 42 -5.39 -4.56 4.19
N VAL A 43 -4.36 -4.02 3.55
CA VAL A 43 -4.50 -3.34 2.26
C VAL A 43 -4.16 -4.35 1.17
N ALA A 44 -5.15 -4.65 0.35
CA ALA A 44 -4.97 -5.39 -0.89
C ALA A 44 -5.41 -4.51 -2.08
N ARG A 45 -5.36 -5.08 -3.28
CA ARG A 45 -5.56 -4.31 -4.51
C ARG A 45 -6.99 -3.91 -4.78
N SER A 46 -7.94 -4.63 -4.22
CA SER A 46 -9.38 -4.35 -4.29
C SER A 46 -9.89 -3.50 -3.13
N GLY A 47 -9.11 -3.31 -2.05
CA GLY A 47 -9.67 -2.66 -0.88
C GLY A 47 -8.80 -2.56 0.36
N ARG A 48 -9.44 -1.99 1.39
CA ARG A 48 -9.02 -2.09 2.79
C ARG A 48 -9.97 -3.06 3.49
N TYR A 49 -9.38 -4.08 4.10
CA TYR A 49 -10.10 -5.18 4.72
C TYR A 49 -9.86 -5.15 6.21
N ASP A 50 -10.89 -5.38 7.01
CA ASP A 50 -10.73 -5.43 8.47
C ASP A 50 -9.82 -6.62 8.82
N THR A 51 -8.68 -6.34 9.47
CA THR A 51 -7.65 -7.35 9.73
C THR A 51 -8.18 -8.54 10.54
N ARG A 52 -9.10 -8.30 11.49
CA ARG A 52 -9.62 -9.37 12.37
C ARG A 52 -10.66 -10.20 11.65
N ALA A 53 -11.60 -9.54 10.97
CA ALA A 53 -12.65 -10.24 10.25
C ALA A 53 -12.07 -11.05 9.09
N LEU A 54 -11.10 -10.49 8.34
CA LEU A 54 -10.43 -11.19 7.25
C LEU A 54 -9.64 -12.41 7.77
N PHE A 55 -8.97 -12.28 8.92
CA PHE A 55 -8.30 -13.43 9.54
C PHE A 55 -9.28 -14.53 9.91
N ALA A 56 -10.42 -14.19 10.52
CA ALA A 56 -11.44 -15.16 10.91
C ALA A 56 -11.97 -15.94 9.70
N ALA A 57 -12.30 -15.23 8.62
CA ALA A 57 -12.77 -15.84 7.39
C ALA A 57 -11.70 -16.73 6.75
N ALA A 58 -10.48 -16.23 6.59
CA ALA A 58 -9.38 -17.01 6.00
C ALA A 58 -9.04 -18.25 6.83
N TYR A 59 -9.13 -18.15 8.16
CA TYR A 59 -8.95 -19.30 9.04
C TYR A 59 -10.05 -20.34 8.81
N GLU A 60 -11.32 -19.92 8.77
CA GLU A 60 -12.45 -20.81 8.51
C GLU A 60 -12.34 -21.50 7.15
N TYR A 61 -11.92 -20.79 6.10
CA TYR A 61 -11.66 -21.40 4.79
C TYR A 61 -10.54 -22.46 4.83
N GLN A 62 -9.52 -22.26 5.67
CA GLN A 62 -8.40 -23.18 5.77
C GLN A 62 -8.72 -24.42 6.63
N THR A 63 -9.37 -24.22 7.77
CA THR A 63 -9.55 -25.29 8.78
C THR A 63 -10.94 -25.89 8.77
N GLY A 64 -11.93 -25.20 8.19
CA GLY A 64 -13.36 -25.52 8.31
C GLY A 64 -13.99 -25.06 9.62
N ASP A 65 -13.21 -24.49 10.55
CA ASP A 65 -13.69 -24.08 11.87
C ASP A 65 -13.86 -22.55 11.94
N ALA A 66 -15.10 -22.11 12.19
CA ALA A 66 -15.41 -20.70 12.35
C ALA A 66 -14.79 -20.12 13.64
N LEU A 67 -14.08 -18.99 13.51
CA LEU A 67 -13.56 -18.25 14.66
C LEU A 67 -14.50 -17.11 15.05
N SER A 68 -14.94 -17.11 16.30
CA SER A 68 -15.71 -16.00 16.85
C SER A 68 -14.83 -14.80 17.17
N ALA A 69 -15.43 -13.60 17.12
CA ALA A 69 -14.74 -12.35 17.48
C ALA A 69 -14.13 -12.33 18.90
N ARG A 70 -14.61 -13.18 19.82
CA ARG A 70 -14.06 -13.33 21.18
C ARG A 70 -12.75 -14.11 21.21
N GLN A 71 -12.55 -15.03 20.26
CA GLN A 71 -11.35 -15.86 20.17
C GLN A 71 -10.16 -15.10 19.55
N ILE A 72 -10.45 -14.08 18.75
CA ILE A 72 -9.46 -13.16 18.16
C ILE A 72 -9.35 -11.92 19.04
N THR A 73 -8.35 -11.89 19.91
CA THR A 73 -8.08 -10.75 20.80
C THR A 73 -7.15 -9.73 20.16
N GLY A 74 -7.62 -8.47 20.07
CA GLY A 74 -6.89 -7.40 19.39
C GLY A 74 -6.66 -7.67 17.90
N PHE A 75 -5.81 -6.86 17.27
CA PHE A 75 -5.44 -7.00 15.86
C PHE A 75 -3.98 -7.40 15.65
N ALA A 76 -3.11 -7.27 16.65
CA ALA A 76 -1.66 -7.40 16.49
C ALA A 76 -1.22 -8.79 16.02
N GLY A 77 -1.84 -9.87 16.53
CA GLY A 77 -1.53 -11.23 16.11
C GLY A 77 -1.87 -11.48 14.64
N ALA A 78 -3.11 -11.16 14.25
CA ALA A 78 -3.56 -11.26 12.86
C ALA A 78 -2.73 -10.37 11.91
N ALA A 79 -2.43 -9.13 12.32
CA ALA A 79 -1.59 -8.22 11.56
C ALA A 79 -0.17 -8.77 11.34
N THR A 80 0.43 -9.34 12.38
CA THR A 80 1.76 -9.96 12.31
C THR A 80 1.76 -11.12 11.33
N GLN A 81 0.73 -11.96 11.36
CA GLN A 81 0.64 -13.09 10.44
C GLN A 81 0.45 -12.65 8.98
N PHE A 82 -0.47 -11.72 8.70
CA PHE A 82 -0.63 -11.19 7.35
C PHE A 82 0.65 -10.53 6.83
N THR A 83 1.38 -9.80 7.68
CA THR A 83 2.67 -9.22 7.32
C THR A 83 3.70 -10.31 6.98
N ALA A 84 3.77 -11.38 7.78
CA ALA A 84 4.67 -12.51 7.53
C ALA A 84 4.34 -13.23 6.20
N LEU A 85 3.07 -13.27 5.81
CA LEU A 85 2.60 -13.84 4.54
C LEU A 85 2.79 -12.89 3.33
N GLY A 86 3.24 -11.66 3.57
CA GLY A 86 3.57 -10.67 2.53
C GLY A 86 2.46 -9.69 2.19
N TYR A 87 1.46 -9.53 3.07
CA TYR A 87 0.42 -8.51 2.95
C TYR A 87 0.81 -7.23 3.70
N VAL A 88 0.33 -6.08 3.21
CA VAL A 88 0.53 -4.80 3.90
C VAL A 88 -0.59 -4.61 4.90
N VAL A 89 -0.23 -4.45 6.17
CA VAL A 89 -1.19 -4.14 7.22
C VAL A 89 -0.97 -2.72 7.69
N VAL A 90 -2.02 -1.90 7.54
CA VAL A 90 -2.06 -0.49 7.90
C VAL A 90 -2.82 -0.33 9.20
N GLY A 91 -2.12 0.09 10.26
CA GLY A 91 -2.71 0.35 11.58
C GLY A 91 -2.95 1.83 11.87
N ALA A 92 -3.48 2.12 13.05
CA ALA A 92 -3.62 3.48 13.58
C ALA A 92 -2.30 4.27 13.64
N ASN A 93 -1.16 3.59 13.86
CA ASN A 93 0.16 4.24 13.86
C ASN A 93 0.65 4.59 12.44
N ASP A 94 0.35 3.79 11.42
CA ASP A 94 0.69 4.12 10.02
C ASP A 94 -0.03 5.39 9.54
N GLN A 95 -1.19 5.70 10.16
CA GLN A 95 -1.85 6.99 9.99
C GLN A 95 -1.20 8.13 10.78
N LYS A 96 -0.48 7.88 11.89
CA LYS A 96 0.20 8.94 12.65
C LYS A 96 1.40 9.47 11.87
N ASP A 97 2.16 8.58 11.25
CA ASP A 97 3.37 8.91 10.48
C ASP A 97 3.07 9.25 9.02
N ARG A 98 1.85 9.70 8.72
CA ARG A 98 1.43 10.06 7.37
C ARG A 98 2.10 11.36 6.92
N GLU A 99 2.63 11.34 5.70
CA GLU A 99 3.11 12.55 5.05
C GLU A 99 1.93 13.28 4.38
N ARG A 100 1.92 14.61 4.46
CA ARG A 100 0.83 15.44 3.96
C ARG A 100 1.29 16.25 2.74
N PHE A 101 0.38 16.43 1.80
CA PHE A 101 0.60 17.10 0.53
C PHE A 101 -0.53 18.10 0.26
N THR A 102 -0.18 19.15 -0.48
CA THR A 102 -1.13 20.20 -0.91
C THR A 102 -1.83 19.86 -2.23
N SER A 103 -1.30 18.91 -3.01
CA SER A 103 -1.89 18.45 -4.26
C SER A 103 -1.84 16.92 -4.38
N PHE A 104 -2.76 16.38 -5.19
CA PHE A 104 -2.78 14.96 -5.52
C PHE A 104 -1.50 14.53 -6.28
N ASP A 105 -1.07 15.33 -7.25
CA ASP A 105 0.14 15.04 -8.05
C ASP A 105 1.41 14.97 -7.20
N ALA A 106 1.52 15.80 -6.15
CA ALA A 106 2.64 15.69 -5.21
C ALA A 106 2.60 14.36 -4.43
N ALA A 107 1.41 13.93 -4.01
CA ALA A 107 1.21 12.66 -3.30
C ALA A 107 1.51 11.43 -4.19
N LEU A 108 1.29 11.52 -5.51
CA LEU A 108 1.61 10.45 -6.47
C LEU A 108 3.09 10.05 -6.45
N SER A 109 4.00 10.95 -6.07
CA SER A 109 5.43 10.63 -5.93
C SER A 109 5.70 9.52 -4.89
N ARG A 110 4.76 9.28 -3.97
CA ARG A 110 4.89 8.31 -2.88
C ARG A 110 4.07 7.04 -3.06
N VAL A 111 3.19 6.97 -4.06
CA VAL A 111 2.31 5.82 -4.28
C VAL A 111 2.41 5.36 -5.72
N ARG A 112 2.57 4.05 -5.95
CA ARG A 112 2.55 3.48 -7.30
C ARG A 112 1.11 3.24 -7.75
N ILE A 113 0.59 4.18 -8.52
CA ILE A 113 -0.71 4.06 -9.19
C ILE A 113 -0.45 3.74 -10.67
N PRO A 114 -1.07 2.69 -11.24
CA PRO A 114 -1.00 2.41 -12.67
C PRO A 114 -1.53 3.56 -13.51
N VAL A 115 -0.86 3.87 -14.61
CA VAL A 115 -1.21 5.00 -15.48
C VAL A 115 -2.61 4.83 -16.10
N GLU A 116 -3.03 3.59 -16.31
CA GLU A 116 -4.34 3.20 -16.83
C GLU A 116 -5.49 3.64 -15.90
N ASN A 117 -5.21 3.80 -14.61
CA ASN A 117 -6.20 4.21 -13.62
C ASN A 117 -6.34 5.72 -13.49
N MET A 118 -5.39 6.50 -14.05
CA MET A 118 -5.34 7.95 -13.90
C MET A 118 -6.57 8.68 -14.46
N PRO A 119 -7.16 8.31 -15.62
CA PRO A 119 -8.37 8.97 -16.11
C PRO A 119 -9.55 8.86 -15.13
N ALA A 120 -9.82 7.66 -14.62
CA ALA A 120 -10.88 7.41 -13.65
C ALA A 120 -10.64 8.14 -12.31
N ILE A 121 -9.38 8.17 -11.85
CA ILE A 121 -9.00 8.91 -10.65
C ILE A 121 -9.20 10.41 -10.85
N ARG A 122 -8.79 10.97 -11.98
CA ARG A 122 -8.97 12.40 -12.28
C ARG A 122 -10.44 12.78 -12.36
N GLU A 123 -11.27 11.93 -12.96
CA GLU A 123 -12.72 12.13 -13.01
C GLU A 123 -13.33 12.13 -11.59
N PHE A 124 -12.90 11.20 -10.73
CA PHE A 124 -13.32 11.18 -9.33
C PHE A 124 -12.88 12.45 -8.60
N LEU A 125 -11.62 12.87 -8.76
CA LEU A 125 -11.09 14.08 -8.13
C LEU A 125 -11.83 15.33 -8.60
N ALA A 126 -12.27 15.40 -9.86
CA ALA A 126 -13.02 16.53 -10.39
C ALA A 126 -14.41 16.71 -9.76
N ARG A 127 -14.97 15.65 -9.15
CA ARG A 127 -16.28 15.69 -8.47
C ARG A 127 -16.19 16.27 -7.05
N GLY A 128 -15.00 16.32 -6.46
CA GLY A 128 -14.80 16.70 -5.07
C GLY A 128 -13.84 17.87 -4.91
N LEU A 129 -14.05 18.66 -3.85
CA LEU A 129 -13.07 19.66 -3.42
C LEU A 129 -12.31 19.11 -2.23
N TYR A 130 -11.00 18.88 -2.39
CA TYR A 130 -10.13 18.35 -1.34
C TYR A 130 -9.21 19.44 -0.79
N ALA A 131 -9.13 19.52 0.54
CA ALA A 131 -8.27 20.49 1.24
C ALA A 131 -6.85 19.96 1.48
N GLU A 132 -6.70 18.64 1.62
CA GLU A 132 -5.48 18.02 2.09
C GLU A 132 -5.39 16.60 1.53
N TYR A 133 -4.17 16.24 1.11
CA TYR A 133 -3.84 14.90 0.65
C TYR A 133 -2.82 14.31 1.62
N TYR A 134 -2.85 13.00 1.84
CA TYR A 134 -1.83 12.36 2.67
C TYR A 134 -1.51 10.96 2.20
N VAL A 135 -0.28 10.53 2.48
CA VAL A 135 0.19 9.18 2.18
C VAL A 135 0.70 8.57 3.49
N PRO A 136 0.19 7.41 3.91
CA PRO A 136 0.71 6.73 5.09
C PRO A 136 2.16 6.27 4.85
N ALA A 137 2.90 5.95 5.91
CA ALA A 137 4.30 5.54 5.79
C ALA A 137 4.47 4.26 4.92
N SER A 138 3.46 3.39 4.91
CA SER A 138 3.38 2.22 4.03
C SER A 138 3.31 2.54 2.52
N GLY A 139 2.92 3.76 2.12
CA GLY A 139 2.71 4.12 0.72
C GLY A 139 1.54 3.37 0.05
N ALA A 140 0.63 2.80 0.84
CA ALA A 140 -0.39 1.88 0.35
C ALA A 140 -1.54 2.56 -0.42
N TYR A 141 -1.80 3.84 -0.12
CA TYR A 141 -2.88 4.63 -0.73
C TYR A 141 -2.61 6.14 -0.57
N ILE A 142 -3.37 6.96 -1.29
CA ILE A 142 -3.47 8.40 -1.09
C ILE A 142 -4.81 8.69 -0.40
N GLY A 143 -4.76 9.27 0.80
CA GLY A 143 -5.93 9.77 1.50
C GLY A 143 -6.31 11.15 0.99
N LEU A 144 -7.59 11.34 0.69
CA LEU A 144 -8.17 12.58 0.19
C LEU A 144 -9.09 13.13 1.27
N LYS A 145 -8.77 14.30 1.81
CA LYS A 145 -9.60 14.95 2.83
C LYS A 145 -10.45 16.05 2.17
N PRO A 146 -11.78 15.89 2.13
CA PRO A 146 -12.66 16.91 1.58
C PRO A 146 -12.50 18.26 2.30
N ARG A 147 -12.75 19.36 1.58
CA ARG A 147 -12.83 20.72 2.15
C ARG A 147 -14.02 20.86 3.11
N SER A 148 -15.11 20.19 2.79
CA SER A 148 -16.34 20.12 3.58
C SER A 148 -16.73 18.67 3.77
N GLY A 149 -17.07 18.29 5.01
CA GLY A 149 -17.47 16.93 5.35
C GLY A 149 -16.34 16.08 5.95
N LYS A 150 -16.76 15.03 6.66
CA LYS A 150 -15.95 13.88 7.07
C LYS A 150 -16.81 12.67 6.69
N PRO A 151 -16.27 11.64 6.02
CA PRO A 151 -14.90 11.11 6.21
C PRO A 151 -13.95 11.30 5.00
N PRO A 152 -12.62 11.07 5.18
CA PRO A 152 -11.68 11.08 4.06
C PRO A 152 -11.95 9.91 3.09
N HIS A 153 -11.73 10.17 1.80
CA HIS A 153 -11.73 9.14 0.77
C HIS A 153 -10.31 8.61 0.56
N PHE A 154 -10.17 7.49 -0.14
CA PHE A 154 -8.87 6.86 -0.37
C PHE A 154 -8.74 6.42 -1.82
N VAL A 155 -7.58 6.68 -2.42
CA VAL A 155 -7.22 6.19 -3.75
C VAL A 155 -6.05 5.24 -3.59
N ALA A 156 -6.24 3.98 -3.96
CA ALA A 156 -5.18 2.98 -3.99
C ALA A 156 -4.89 2.55 -5.43
N ALA A 157 -3.95 1.62 -5.61
CA ALA A 157 -3.48 1.20 -6.93
C ALA A 157 -4.56 0.55 -7.82
N GLY A 158 -5.68 0.06 -7.27
CA GLY A 158 -6.73 -0.63 -8.03
C GLY A 158 -8.17 -0.26 -7.65
N TYR A 159 -8.38 0.64 -6.70
CA TYR A 159 -9.71 1.06 -6.27
C TYR A 159 -9.72 2.47 -5.66
N ILE A 160 -10.90 3.08 -5.59
CA ILE A 160 -11.19 4.29 -4.81
C ILE A 160 -12.20 3.94 -3.74
N ALA A 161 -11.87 4.11 -2.45
CA ALA A 161 -12.85 4.06 -1.38
C ALA A 161 -13.42 5.45 -1.14
N HIS A 162 -14.65 5.66 -1.59
CA HIS A 162 -15.44 6.84 -1.31
C HIS A 162 -16.18 6.63 0.01
N ARG A 163 -16.07 7.60 0.92
CA ARG A 163 -16.78 7.57 2.21
C ARG A 163 -17.89 8.60 2.15
N GLU A 164 -19.13 8.13 2.25
CA GLU A 164 -20.32 8.98 2.31
C GLU A 164 -20.43 9.62 3.70
N ASP A 165 -21.21 10.70 3.81
CA ASP A 165 -21.35 11.48 5.06
C ASP A 165 -21.99 10.68 6.21
N ASP A 166 -22.74 9.62 5.89
CA ASP A 166 -23.30 8.66 6.85
C ASP A 166 -22.23 7.68 7.40
N GLY A 167 -20.99 7.81 6.95
CA GLY A 167 -19.86 6.97 7.33
C GLY A 167 -19.71 5.70 6.49
N ARG A 168 -20.67 5.37 5.62
CA ARG A 168 -20.56 4.19 4.74
C ARG A 168 -19.42 4.37 3.75
N ALA A 169 -18.72 3.27 3.48
CA ALA A 169 -17.67 3.23 2.47
C ALA A 169 -18.19 2.51 1.23
N ARG A 170 -18.13 3.18 0.08
CA ARG A 170 -18.38 2.60 -1.23
C ARG A 170 -17.04 2.45 -1.97
N GLY A 171 -16.67 1.22 -2.28
CA GLY A 171 -15.52 0.93 -3.13
C GLY A 171 -15.90 1.10 -4.60
N PHE A 172 -15.12 1.87 -5.35
CA PHE A 172 -15.18 1.95 -6.79
C PHE A 172 -13.96 1.27 -7.36
N ASP A 173 -14.18 0.24 -8.17
CA ASP A 173 -13.10 -0.45 -8.87
C ASP A 173 -12.50 0.45 -9.95
N LEU A 174 -11.17 0.46 -10.03
CA LEU A 174 -10.48 1.12 -11.13
C LEU A 174 -10.32 0.18 -12.33
N PRO A 175 -10.22 0.71 -13.57
CA PRO A 175 -10.20 -0.09 -14.80
C PRO A 175 -9.11 -1.16 -14.83
N TYR A 176 -7.95 -0.86 -14.27
CA TYR A 176 -6.87 -1.82 -14.11
C TYR A 176 -6.69 -2.19 -12.65
N LYS A 177 -7.07 -3.42 -12.32
CA LYS A 177 -6.70 -4.06 -11.06
C LYS A 177 -5.40 -4.80 -11.31
N PRO A 178 -4.25 -4.30 -10.84
CA PRO A 178 -3.03 -5.07 -11.06
C PRO A 178 -3.22 -6.44 -10.36
N ALA A 179 -2.66 -7.56 -10.85
CA ALA A 179 -2.78 -8.90 -10.19
C ALA A 179 -2.07 -9.02 -8.81
N LEU A 180 -2.80 -9.24 -7.68
CA LEU A 180 -2.30 -9.35 -6.28
C LEU A 180 -0.78 -9.61 -6.15
N ARG A 181 0.06 -8.58 -6.26
CA ARG A 181 1.48 -8.74 -5.98
C ARG A 181 1.65 -8.51 -4.51
N ARG A 182 2.29 -9.48 -3.85
CA ARG A 182 3.05 -9.28 -2.63
C ARG A 182 3.76 -7.95 -2.74
N PHE A 183 3.38 -6.99 -1.90
CA PHE A 183 4.21 -5.80 -1.75
C PHE A 183 5.54 -6.33 -1.22
N ALA A 184 6.62 -6.13 -1.98
CA ALA A 184 7.95 -6.40 -1.44
C ALA A 184 8.03 -5.67 -0.10
N PRO A 185 8.49 -6.32 0.98
CA PRO A 185 8.46 -5.72 2.31
C PRO A 185 9.12 -4.35 2.22
N SER A 186 8.31 -3.30 2.38
CA SER A 186 8.82 -1.97 2.64
C SER A 186 9.81 -2.15 3.78
N LYS A 187 11.09 -1.78 3.54
CA LYS A 187 12.20 -1.87 4.50
C LYS A 187 11.63 -1.76 5.90
N GLN A 188 11.70 -2.86 6.65
CA GLN A 188 11.11 -3.00 7.98
C GLN A 188 11.16 -1.65 8.70
N ILE A 189 9.99 -1.08 8.99
CA ILE A 189 9.88 -0.02 9.97
C ILE A 189 10.34 -0.70 11.27
N ARG A 190 11.61 -0.51 11.61
CA ARG A 190 12.15 -0.99 12.88
C ARG A 190 11.28 -0.34 13.95
N PRO A 191 10.68 -1.10 14.88
CA PRO A 191 10.02 -0.48 16.01
C PRO A 191 11.07 0.41 16.68
N ALA A 192 10.75 1.69 16.84
CA ALA A 192 11.62 2.63 17.54
C ALA A 192 11.74 2.12 18.99
N SER A 193 12.80 1.37 19.25
CA SER A 193 13.16 0.93 20.59
C SER A 193 13.60 2.17 21.36
N SER A 194 12.69 2.66 22.20
CA SER A 194 12.96 3.66 23.22
C SER A 194 13.95 3.12 24.24
N THR A 195 15.17 3.64 24.24
CA THR A 195 16.03 3.74 25.44
C THR A 195 17.19 4.70 25.15
N PRO A 196 17.44 5.71 26.00
CA PRO A 196 18.69 6.45 25.96
C PRO A 196 19.74 5.63 26.72
N SER A 197 20.80 5.21 26.05
CA SER A 197 21.92 4.57 26.74
C SER A 197 23.24 5.15 26.26
N THR A 198 23.78 6.00 27.13
CA THR A 198 25.17 6.42 27.19
C THR A 198 26.09 5.21 27.22
N ARG A 199 26.93 5.04 26.20
CA ARG A 199 28.25 4.44 26.38
C ARG A 199 29.24 4.88 25.30
N VAL A 200 30.26 5.56 25.78
CA VAL A 200 31.55 5.77 25.12
C VAL A 200 32.24 4.41 24.98
N ALA A 201 32.67 4.04 23.78
CA ALA A 201 33.76 3.10 23.57
C ALA A 201 34.37 3.28 22.18
N SER A 202 35.63 3.69 22.16
CA SER A 202 36.51 3.85 21.01
C SER A 202 36.64 2.56 20.20
N SER A 203 36.58 2.66 18.87
CA SER A 203 37.11 1.65 17.96
C SER A 203 37.77 2.31 16.74
N LYS A 204 38.90 1.71 16.36
CA LYS A 204 39.92 2.17 15.40
C LYS A 204 39.37 2.49 14.00
N PRO A 205 40.05 3.36 13.22
CA PRO A 205 39.71 3.61 11.84
C PRO A 205 40.07 2.39 10.97
N SER A 206 39.04 1.68 10.50
CA SER A 206 39.16 0.66 9.47
C SER A 206 39.11 1.33 8.10
N THR A 207 40.13 1.07 7.30
CA THR A 207 40.36 1.52 5.93
C THR A 207 39.14 1.30 5.02
N PRO A 208 38.70 2.30 4.23
CA PRO A 208 37.60 2.10 3.30
C PRO A 208 38.09 1.32 2.07
N GLN A 209 37.62 0.08 1.93
CA GLN A 209 37.70 -0.67 0.68
C GLN A 209 36.75 -0.01 -0.33
N SER A 210 37.32 0.52 -1.41
CA SER A 210 36.62 1.05 -2.57
C SER A 210 35.73 -0.03 -3.19
N ARG A 211 34.41 0.15 -3.06
CA ARG A 211 33.46 -0.57 -3.91
C ARG A 211 33.59 -0.03 -5.33
N ALA A 212 33.82 -0.96 -6.25
CA ALA A 212 33.92 -0.75 -7.68
C ALA A 212 32.77 0.11 -8.20
N ALA A 213 33.13 1.06 -9.07
CA ALA A 213 32.23 2.01 -9.70
C ALA A 213 31.09 1.32 -10.44
N ALA A 214 29.87 1.75 -10.13
CA ALA A 214 28.70 1.50 -10.94
C ALA A 214 28.96 1.94 -12.39
N ALA A 215 28.64 1.08 -13.34
CA ALA A 215 28.71 1.37 -14.76
C ALA A 215 27.93 2.66 -15.05
N ALA A 216 28.66 3.69 -15.46
CA ALA A 216 28.11 4.98 -15.85
C ALA A 216 27.10 4.77 -17.00
N GLU A 217 25.92 5.35 -16.81
CA GLU A 217 24.88 5.47 -17.82
C GLU A 217 25.49 6.23 -19.02
N ARG A 218 25.55 5.58 -20.19
CA ARG A 218 26.19 6.16 -21.38
C ARG A 218 25.29 7.25 -21.94
N HIS A 219 25.71 8.51 -21.82
CA HIS A 219 25.10 9.61 -22.55
C HIS A 219 25.24 9.36 -24.06
N VAL A 220 24.11 9.15 -24.73
CA VAL A 220 24.05 9.02 -26.18
C VAL A 220 24.14 10.42 -26.78
N ALA A 221 25.13 10.66 -27.64
CA ALA A 221 25.23 11.91 -28.39
C ALA A 221 24.17 11.94 -29.50
N TYR A 222 23.64 13.12 -29.83
CA TYR A 222 22.65 13.31 -30.89
C TYR A 222 23.22 14.24 -31.96
N CYS A 223 22.84 14.03 -33.22
CA CYS A 223 23.20 14.91 -34.33
C CYS A 223 22.50 16.27 -34.19
N GLU A 224 23.22 17.37 -34.31
CA GLU A 224 22.64 18.72 -34.19
C GLU A 224 21.74 19.11 -35.38
N THR A 225 21.86 18.41 -36.50
CA THR A 225 21.13 18.72 -37.74
C THR A 225 19.80 17.96 -37.85
N CYS A 226 19.80 16.67 -37.55
CA CYS A 226 18.61 15.81 -37.68
C CYS A 226 18.14 15.17 -36.36
N PHE A 227 18.83 15.43 -35.25
CA PHE A 227 18.49 14.96 -33.90
C PHE A 227 18.43 13.43 -33.71
N LEU A 228 18.98 12.66 -34.64
CA LEU A 228 19.15 11.22 -34.50
C LEU A 228 20.34 10.89 -33.57
N ALA A 229 20.21 9.79 -32.82
CA ALA A 229 21.27 9.27 -31.97
C ALA A 229 22.50 8.91 -32.82
N LEU A 230 23.65 9.49 -32.46
CA LEU A 230 24.91 9.26 -33.16
C LEU A 230 25.48 7.89 -32.79
N PRO A 231 26.04 7.15 -33.77
CA PRO A 231 26.88 5.99 -33.48
C PRO A 231 28.15 6.42 -32.74
N ALA A 232 28.88 5.45 -32.18
CA ALA A 232 30.14 5.70 -31.48
C ALA A 232 31.22 6.38 -32.35
N THR A 233 31.06 6.37 -33.67
CA THR A 233 31.94 7.06 -34.62
C THR A 233 31.75 8.58 -34.64
N GLY A 234 30.64 9.10 -34.11
CA GLY A 234 30.34 10.54 -34.07
C GLY A 234 29.89 11.16 -35.39
N ILE A 235 29.79 10.36 -36.46
CA ILE A 235 29.45 10.79 -37.83
C ILE A 235 28.00 10.38 -38.12
N CYS A 236 27.21 11.29 -38.71
CA CYS A 236 25.78 11.05 -38.92
C CYS A 236 25.54 10.42 -40.31
N PRO A 237 25.10 9.15 -40.40
CA PRO A 237 24.91 8.48 -41.69
C PRO A 237 23.76 9.05 -42.53
N ASN A 238 22.99 10.01 -42.00
CA ASN A 238 21.86 10.63 -42.68
C ASN A 238 22.15 12.08 -43.11
N CYS A 239 23.30 12.65 -42.74
CA CYS A 239 23.67 14.03 -43.06
C CYS A 239 25.06 14.15 -43.71
N ASP A 240 25.77 13.04 -43.91
CA ASP A 240 27.09 12.97 -44.57
C ASP A 240 27.00 12.65 -46.09
N ASP A 241 25.85 12.90 -46.71
CA ASP A 241 25.64 12.89 -48.17
C ASP A 241 25.40 14.30 -48.72
#